data_AF-A0A453KRU2-F1
#
_entry.id   AF-A0A453KRU2-F1
#
_cell.length_a   1.000
_cell.length_b   1.000
_cell.length_c   1.000
_cell.angle_alpha   90.00
_cell.angle_beta   90.00
_cell.angle_gamma   90.00
#
_symmetry.space_group_name_H-M   'P 1'
#
loop_
_entity.id
_entity.type
_entity.pdbx_description
1 polymer ?
#
loop_
_entity_poly.entity_id
_entity_poly.type
_entity_poly.pdbx_seq_one_letter_code
_entity_poly.pdbx_strand_id
1 'polypeptide(L)'
;MSGKNPDKLQAAGSFLMKVFGALAVKGPKRVGALYVTCQLFKIYFRLGTVNLCRSVIRSIETARNFDFEDFPVKDKVTYMYYTGRLEVFNENFLVADQKLTYALMHCNPQSESNLRKILKFLIPVKLSIGVLPRRTLLEKYNLLEIL
;
A
#
# COMPACT_ATOMS: atom_id res chain seq x y z
N MET A 1 23.41 -10.93 4.70
CA MET A 1 23.93 -9.55 4.84
C MET A 1 23.28 -8.64 3.80
N SER A 2 22.46 -7.67 4.22
CA SER A 2 22.07 -6.52 3.38
C SER A 2 21.73 -5.36 4.32
N GLY A 3 22.75 -4.58 4.65
CA GLY A 3 22.67 -3.42 5.52
C GLY A 3 21.86 -2.29 4.91
N LYS A 4 20.56 -2.23 5.23
CA LYS A 4 19.85 -0.96 5.18
C LYS A 4 19.98 -0.34 6.56
N ASN A 5 20.91 0.60 6.71
CA ASN A 5 21.09 1.31 7.97
C ASN A 5 19.77 2.03 8.32
N PRO A 6 19.09 1.67 9.44
CA PRO A 6 17.82 2.27 9.84
C PRO A 6 17.88 3.79 9.91
N ASP A 7 19.02 4.37 10.28
CA ASP A 7 19.23 5.81 10.37
C ASP A 7 19.10 6.49 9.00
N LYS A 8 19.64 5.84 7.94
CA LYS A 8 19.52 6.34 6.55
C LYS A 8 18.08 6.29 6.06
N LEU A 9 17.33 5.25 6.43
CA LEU A 9 15.91 5.14 6.09
C LEU A 9 15.07 6.18 6.82
N GLN A 10 15.40 6.47 8.08
CA GLN A 10 14.72 7.50 8.86
C GLN A 10 15.01 8.90 8.29
N ALA A 11 16.26 9.20 7.94
CA ALA A 11 16.63 10.44 7.27
C ALA A 11 15.89 10.61 5.92
N ALA A 12 15.81 9.54 5.12
CA ALA A 12 15.03 9.54 3.88
C ALA A 12 13.53 9.77 4.12
N GLY A 13 12.96 9.15 5.16
CA GLY A 13 11.56 9.39 5.55
C GLY A 13 11.30 10.84 5.93
N SER A 14 12.18 11.44 6.74
CA SER A 14 12.09 12.86 7.12
C SER A 14 12.21 13.79 5.91
N PHE A 15 13.10 13.49 4.98
CA PHE A 15 13.22 14.25 3.72
C PHE A 15 11.95 14.15 2.88
N LEU A 16 11.42 12.93 2.68
CA LEU A 16 10.20 12.71 1.91
C LEU A 16 8.97 13.37 2.55
N MET A 17 8.90 13.45 3.88
CA MET A 17 7.82 14.21 4.56
C MET A 17 7.86 15.70 4.25
N LYS A 18 9.05 16.30 4.13
CA LYS A 18 9.20 17.71 3.71
C LYS A 18 8.74 17.90 2.26
N VAL A 19 9.16 16.98 1.36
CA VAL A 19 8.74 16.99 -0.04
C VAL A 19 7.22 16.80 -0.16
N PHE A 20 6.65 15.87 0.62
CA PHE A 20 5.21 15.65 0.70
C PHE A 20 4.48 16.94 1.08
N GLY A 21 4.93 17.63 2.13
CA GLY A 21 4.35 18.90 2.56
C GLY A 21 4.36 19.97 1.46
N ALA A 22 5.41 20.04 0.65
CA ALA A 22 5.50 20.98 -0.47
C ALA A 22 4.62 20.58 -1.68
N LEU A 23 4.42 19.28 -1.92
CA LEU A 23 3.63 18.75 -3.05
C LEU A 23 2.13 18.63 -2.74
N ALA A 24 1.76 18.47 -1.47
CA ALA A 24 0.38 18.41 -1.02
C ALA A 24 -0.32 19.78 -1.13
N VAL A 25 0.43 20.86 -1.40
CA VAL A 25 -0.11 22.20 -1.70
C VAL A 25 -0.74 22.21 -3.10
N LYS A 26 -1.81 23.01 -3.26
CA LYS A 26 -2.60 23.13 -4.50
C LYS A 26 -1.72 23.27 -5.75
N GLY A 27 -2.08 22.55 -6.82
CA GLY A 27 -1.50 22.72 -8.16
C GLY A 27 -1.24 21.40 -8.89
N PRO A 28 -0.72 21.46 -10.12
CA PRO A 28 -0.48 20.30 -10.99
C PRO A 28 0.55 19.31 -10.43
N LYS A 29 1.34 19.72 -9.43
CA LYS A 29 2.37 18.88 -8.79
C LYS A 29 1.81 17.86 -7.80
N ARG A 30 0.50 17.87 -7.52
CA ARG A 30 -0.17 16.97 -6.58
C ARG A 30 -0.06 15.49 -6.99
N VAL A 31 0.03 15.18 -8.28
CA VAL A 31 0.28 13.79 -8.75
C VAL A 31 1.55 13.22 -8.10
N GLY A 32 2.57 14.06 -7.88
CA GLY A 32 3.78 13.69 -7.16
C GLY A 32 3.56 13.40 -5.68
N ALA A 33 2.52 13.96 -5.05
CA ALA A 33 2.22 13.72 -3.64
C ALA A 33 1.82 12.27 -3.37
N LEU A 34 1.00 11.65 -4.23
CA LEU A 34 0.64 10.23 -4.07
C LEU A 34 1.85 9.32 -4.28
N TYR A 35 2.70 9.64 -5.25
CA TYR A 35 3.97 8.92 -5.44
C TYR A 35 4.85 9.00 -4.19
N VAL A 36 5.04 10.19 -3.62
CA VAL A 36 5.84 10.38 -2.40
C VAL A 36 5.22 9.63 -1.22
N THR A 37 3.90 9.64 -1.09
CA THR A 37 3.19 8.84 -0.08
C THR A 37 3.44 7.35 -0.22
N CYS A 38 3.42 6.81 -1.44
CA CYS A 38 3.75 5.41 -1.68
C CYS A 38 5.19 5.07 -1.26
N GLN A 39 6.14 6.02 -1.41
CA GLN A 39 7.50 5.84 -0.91
C GLN A 39 7.58 5.92 0.62
N LEU A 40 6.85 6.85 1.25
CA LEU A 40 6.73 6.94 2.70
C LEU A 40 6.18 5.66 3.31
N PHE A 41 5.12 5.07 2.73
CA PHE A 41 4.59 3.78 3.18
C PHE A 41 5.64 2.66 3.11
N LYS A 42 6.41 2.56 2.01
CA LYS A 42 7.50 1.57 1.92
C LYS A 42 8.50 1.72 3.07
N ILE A 43 8.87 2.96 3.41
CA ILE A 43 9.81 3.25 4.50
C ILE A 43 9.18 2.91 5.85
N TYR A 44 7.97 3.38 6.14
CA TYR A 44 7.32 3.16 7.44
C TYR A 44 7.03 1.69 7.72
N PHE A 45 6.56 0.94 6.71
CA PHE A 45 6.41 -0.51 6.85
C PHE A 45 7.76 -1.22 7.01
N ARG A 46 8.85 -0.70 6.42
CA ARG A 46 10.19 -1.28 6.60
C ARG A 46 10.78 -0.98 7.98
N LEU A 47 10.48 0.18 8.55
CA LEU A 47 10.94 0.61 9.88
C LEU A 47 10.03 0.13 11.02
N GLY A 48 8.88 -0.48 10.73
CA GLY A 48 7.89 -0.87 11.75
C GLY A 48 7.08 0.31 12.29
N THR A 49 7.23 1.52 11.74
CA THR A 49 6.51 2.74 12.16
C THR A 49 5.19 2.93 11.41
N VAL A 50 4.43 1.85 11.24
CA VAL A 50 3.23 1.77 10.38
C VAL A 50 2.15 2.80 10.79
N ASN A 51 2.05 3.15 12.07
CA ASN A 51 1.11 4.17 12.57
C ASN A 51 1.27 5.54 11.90
N LEU A 52 2.48 5.90 11.44
CA LEU A 52 2.73 7.16 10.73
C LEU A 52 1.98 7.24 9.39
N CYS A 53 1.60 6.10 8.81
CA CYS A 53 0.83 6.06 7.57
C CYS A 53 -0.52 6.79 7.71
N ARG A 54 -1.20 6.73 8.88
CA ARG A 54 -2.50 7.38 9.09
C ARG A 54 -2.44 8.89 8.88
N SER A 55 -1.38 9.54 9.37
CA SER A 55 -1.20 10.98 9.23
C SER A 55 -1.05 11.38 7.76
N VAL A 56 -0.26 10.60 7.00
CA VAL A 56 -0.03 10.82 5.57
C VAL A 56 -1.30 10.57 4.75
N ILE A 57 -2.05 9.51 5.07
CA ILE A 57 -3.35 9.19 4.44
C ILE A 57 -4.32 10.34 4.62
N ARG A 58 -4.55 10.76 5.87
CA ARG A 58 -5.47 11.85 6.20
C ARG A 58 -5.10 13.14 5.47
N SER A 59 -3.80 13.46 5.40
CA SER A 59 -3.31 14.66 4.73
C SER A 59 -3.62 14.66 3.22
N ILE A 60 -3.60 13.50 2.56
CA ILE A 60 -3.98 13.38 1.14
C ILE A 60 -5.49 13.46 0.97
N GLU A 61 -6.25 12.69 1.75
CA GLU A 61 -7.70 12.56 1.58
C GLU A 61 -8.44 13.87 1.90
N THR A 62 -7.89 14.68 2.81
CA THR A 62 -8.44 16.00 3.17
C THR A 62 -8.02 17.12 2.23
N ALA A 63 -7.11 16.86 1.27
CA ALA A 63 -6.71 17.87 0.31
C ALA A 63 -7.88 18.20 -0.62
N ARG A 64 -8.23 19.49 -0.74
CA ARG A 64 -9.28 19.94 -1.66
C ARG A 64 -9.02 19.40 -3.08
N ASN A 65 -10.08 18.88 -3.69
CA ASN A 65 -10.10 18.29 -5.04
C ASN A 65 -9.35 16.97 -5.19
N PHE A 66 -9.03 16.23 -4.12
CA PHE A 66 -8.44 14.89 -4.27
C PHE A 66 -9.41 14.00 -5.06
N ASP A 67 -9.06 13.76 -6.32
CA ASP A 67 -9.72 12.76 -7.14
C ASP A 67 -8.74 11.61 -7.29
N PHE A 68 -9.10 10.46 -6.73
CA PHE A 68 -8.25 9.27 -6.79
C PHE A 68 -8.05 8.84 -8.25
N GLU A 69 -8.96 9.16 -9.17
CA GLU A 69 -8.87 8.75 -10.56
C GLU A 69 -7.82 9.51 -11.37
N ASP A 70 -7.43 10.72 -10.94
CA ASP A 70 -6.37 11.53 -11.56
C ASP A 70 -4.98 10.86 -11.49
N PHE A 71 -4.81 9.88 -10.61
CA PHE A 71 -3.50 9.30 -10.33
C PHE A 71 -3.18 8.09 -11.23
N PRO A 72 -1.90 7.91 -11.60
CA PRO A 72 -1.47 6.74 -12.35
C PRO A 72 -1.85 5.43 -11.65
N VAL A 73 -2.35 4.46 -12.41
CA VAL A 73 -2.80 3.16 -11.88
C VAL A 73 -1.75 2.48 -10.99
N LYS A 74 -0.45 2.58 -11.36
CA LYS A 74 0.66 2.03 -10.56
C LYS A 74 0.71 2.60 -9.12
N ASP A 75 0.40 3.87 -8.95
CA ASP A 75 0.45 4.58 -7.68
C ASP A 75 -0.82 4.26 -6.88
N LYS A 76 -1.98 4.20 -7.56
CA LYS A 76 -3.25 3.73 -6.99
C LYS A 76 -3.15 2.31 -6.42
N VAL A 77 -2.60 1.38 -7.19
CA VAL A 77 -2.35 -0.01 -6.76
C VAL A 77 -1.42 -0.05 -5.54
N THR A 78 -0.33 0.73 -5.55
CA THR A 78 0.62 0.77 -4.44
C THR A 78 -0.04 1.36 -3.18
N TYR A 79 -0.80 2.43 -3.33
CA TYR A 79 -1.55 3.07 -2.25
C TYR A 79 -2.57 2.10 -1.63
N MET A 80 -3.37 1.43 -2.45
CA MET A 80 -4.39 0.47 -2.00
C MET A 80 -3.76 -0.77 -1.34
N TYR A 81 -2.62 -1.24 -1.85
CA TYR A 81 -1.87 -2.32 -1.21
C TYR A 81 -1.43 -1.96 0.22
N TYR A 82 -0.81 -0.79 0.42
CA TYR A 82 -0.30 -0.40 1.73
C TYR A 82 -1.40 0.02 2.70
N THR A 83 -2.42 0.74 2.24
CA THR A 83 -3.57 1.07 3.08
C THR A 83 -4.39 -0.16 3.44
N GLY A 84 -4.52 -1.15 2.54
CA GLY A 84 -5.10 -2.44 2.85
C GLY A 84 -4.33 -3.19 3.94
N ARG A 85 -2.99 -3.22 3.86
CA ARG A 85 -2.14 -3.79 4.92
C ARG A 85 -2.24 -3.05 6.25
N LEU A 86 -2.44 -1.74 6.23
CA LEU A 86 -2.69 -0.96 7.43
C LEU A 86 -4.02 -1.37 8.08
N GLU A 87 -5.05 -1.65 7.29
CA GLU A 87 -6.31 -2.18 7.83
C GLU A 87 -6.17 -3.61 8.38
N VAL A 88 -5.33 -4.45 7.77
CA VAL A 88 -4.99 -5.77 8.37
C VAL A 88 -4.37 -5.58 9.75
N PHE A 89 -3.44 -4.63 9.89
CA PHE A 89 -2.82 -4.31 11.18
C PHE A 89 -3.83 -3.79 12.22
N ASN A 90 -4.92 -3.15 11.76
CA ASN A 90 -6.01 -2.67 12.62
C ASN A 90 -7.13 -3.70 12.80
N GLU A 91 -6.98 -4.93 12.30
CA GLU A 91 -8.01 -5.97 12.32
C GLU A 91 -9.32 -5.59 11.60
N ASN A 92 -9.29 -4.56 10.75
CA ASN A 92 -10.41 -4.10 9.94
C ASN A 92 -10.53 -4.93 8.64
N PHE A 93 -10.79 -6.23 8.77
CA PHE A 93 -10.67 -7.19 7.65
C PHE A 93 -11.60 -6.89 6.46
N LEU A 94 -12.81 -6.36 6.69
CA LEU A 94 -13.72 -5.98 5.60
C LEU A 94 -13.16 -4.83 4.73
N VAL A 95 -12.57 -3.81 5.35
CA VAL A 95 -11.97 -2.68 4.62
C VAL A 95 -10.64 -3.10 3.98
N ALA A 96 -9.87 -3.95 4.67
CA ALA A 96 -8.66 -4.55 4.12
C ALA A 96 -8.97 -5.32 2.83
N ASP A 97 -10.07 -6.10 2.82
CA ASP A 97 -10.51 -6.88 1.68
C ASP A 97 -10.78 -5.99 0.46
N GLN A 98 -11.56 -4.93 0.64
CA GLN A 98 -11.90 -3.99 -0.42
C GLN A 98 -10.64 -3.36 -1.04
N LYS A 99 -9.72 -2.88 -0.19
CA LYS A 99 -8.47 -2.24 -0.62
C LYS A 99 -7.53 -3.22 -1.33
N LEU A 100 -7.31 -4.40 -0.75
CA LEU A 100 -6.42 -5.42 -1.33
C LEU A 100 -6.99 -6.05 -2.60
N THR A 101 -8.33 -6.21 -2.69
CA THR A 101 -9.00 -6.66 -3.91
C THR A 101 -8.84 -5.64 -5.03
N TYR A 102 -9.04 -4.35 -4.77
CA TYR A 102 -8.76 -3.30 -5.76
C TYR A 102 -7.31 -3.37 -6.24
N ALA A 103 -6.36 -3.47 -5.32
CA ALA A 103 -4.95 -3.56 -5.66
C ALA A 103 -4.65 -4.77 -6.54
N LEU A 104 -5.25 -5.93 -6.27
CA LEU A 104 -5.10 -7.14 -7.09
C LEU A 104 -5.66 -6.94 -8.49
N MET A 105 -6.89 -6.43 -8.60
CA MET A 105 -7.60 -6.27 -9.88
C MET A 105 -6.91 -5.29 -10.84
N HIS A 106 -6.27 -4.26 -10.29
CA HIS A 106 -5.60 -3.21 -11.09
C HIS A 106 -4.09 -3.41 -11.20
N CYS A 107 -3.53 -4.45 -10.56
CA CYS A 107 -2.11 -4.75 -10.68
C CYS A 107 -1.80 -5.24 -12.11
N ASN A 108 -0.64 -4.86 -12.65
CA ASN A 108 -0.19 -5.37 -13.95
C ASN A 108 -0.08 -6.92 -13.89
N PRO A 109 -0.80 -7.67 -14.74
CA PRO A 109 -0.76 -9.14 -14.76
C PRO A 109 0.64 -9.73 -14.98
N GLN A 110 1.54 -8.99 -15.64
CA GLN A 110 2.93 -9.41 -15.87
C GLN A 110 3.83 -9.21 -14.63
N SER A 111 3.35 -8.50 -13.61
CA SER A 111 4.11 -8.24 -12.38
C SER A 111 3.84 -9.30 -11.31
N GLU A 112 4.22 -10.55 -11.59
CA GLU A 112 3.98 -11.70 -10.69
C GLU A 112 4.46 -11.47 -9.25
N SER A 113 5.62 -10.83 -9.07
CA SER A 113 6.14 -10.47 -7.75
C SER A 113 5.18 -9.57 -6.95
N ASN A 114 4.49 -8.64 -7.63
CA ASN A 114 3.56 -7.72 -6.98
C ASN A 114 2.23 -8.41 -6.70
N LEU A 115 1.73 -9.21 -7.65
CA LEU A 115 0.54 -10.04 -7.46
C LEU A 115 0.72 -10.96 -6.24
N ARG A 116 1.88 -11.63 -6.14
CA ARG A 116 2.21 -12.48 -4.99
C ARG A 116 2.22 -11.71 -3.68
N LYS A 117 2.79 -10.50 -3.65
CA LYS A 117 2.77 -9.63 -2.45
C LYS A 117 1.36 -9.27 -2.02
N ILE A 118 0.47 -8.96 -2.96
CA ILE A 118 -0.93 -8.60 -2.65
C ILE A 118 -1.66 -9.83 -2.11
N LEU A 119 -1.57 -10.96 -2.80
CA LEU A 119 -2.25 -12.20 -2.43
C LEU A 119 -1.83 -12.73 -1.06
N LYS A 120 -0.55 -12.59 -0.68
CA LYS A 120 -0.06 -12.95 0.66
C LYS A 120 -0.82 -12.27 1.81
N PHE A 121 -1.40 -11.10 1.58
CA PHE A 121 -2.25 -10.42 2.57
C PHE A 121 -3.73 -10.64 2.29
N LEU A 122 -4.14 -10.67 1.02
CA LEU A 122 -5.55 -10.82 0.66
C LEU A 122 -6.12 -12.18 1.05
N ILE A 123 -5.36 -13.27 0.88
CA ILE A 123 -5.86 -14.62 1.19
C ILE A 123 -6.17 -14.78 2.68
N PRO A 124 -5.26 -14.46 3.62
CA PRO A 124 -5.60 -14.47 5.05
C PRO A 124 -6.80 -13.58 5.38
N VAL A 125 -6.90 -12.39 4.78
CA VAL A 125 -8.04 -11.48 4.97
C VAL A 125 -9.36 -12.12 4.53
N LYS A 126 -9.39 -12.74 3.34
CA LYS A 126 -10.56 -13.47 2.83
C LYS A 126 -10.95 -14.61 3.78
N LEU A 127 -9.98 -15.37 4.28
CA LEU A 127 -10.22 -16.44 5.26
C LEU A 127 -10.80 -15.89 6.58
N SER A 128 -10.26 -14.79 7.10
CA SER A 128 -10.74 -14.14 8.32
C SER A 128 -12.20 -13.66 8.23
N ILE A 129 -12.70 -13.40 7.02
CA ILE A 129 -14.11 -13.03 6.77
C ILE A 129 -14.97 -14.20 6.24
N GLY A 130 -14.45 -15.43 6.31
CA GLY A 130 -15.19 -16.66 5.94
C GLY A 130 -15.23 -16.98 4.44
N VAL A 131 -14.37 -16.36 3.62
CA VAL A 131 -14.29 -16.62 2.17
C VAL A 131 -13.10 -17.53 1.87
N LEU A 132 -13.39 -18.73 1.36
CA LEU A 132 -12.37 -19.71 1.00
C LEU A 132 -11.71 -19.40 -0.36
N PRO A 133 -10.36 -19.41 -0.46
CA PRO A 133 -9.66 -19.26 -1.73
C PRO A 133 -9.82 -20.51 -2.60
N ARG A 134 -9.86 -20.31 -3.92
CA ARG A 134 -9.79 -21.44 -4.88
C ARG A 134 -8.38 -22.01 -4.89
N ARG A 135 -8.24 -23.34 -4.80
CA ARG A 135 -6.95 -24.04 -4.81
C ARG A 135 -6.08 -23.69 -6.04
N THR A 136 -6.71 -23.54 -7.20
CA THR A 136 -6.04 -23.14 -8.45
C THR A 136 -5.39 -21.76 -8.39
N LEU A 137 -5.95 -20.82 -7.60
CA LEU A 137 -5.35 -19.50 -7.37
C LEU A 137 -4.08 -19.63 -6.52
N LEU A 138 -4.09 -20.50 -5.52
CA LEU A 138 -2.95 -20.73 -4.64
C LEU A 138 -1.79 -21.38 -5.39
N GLU A 139 -2.09 -22.39 -6.20
CA GLU A 139 -1.10 -23.08 -7.04
C GLU A 139 -0.45 -22.11 -8.03
N LYS A 140 -1.26 -21.30 -8.74
CA LYS A 140 -0.77 -20.32 -9.74
C LYS A 140 0.26 -19.34 -9.18
N TYR A 141 0.12 -18.91 -7.92
CA TYR A 141 1.03 -17.92 -7.32
C TYR A 141 1.99 -18.53 -6.28
N ASN A 142 2.07 -19.87 -6.23
CA ASN A 142 2.85 -20.63 -5.27
C ASN A 142 2.54 -20.26 -3.81
N LEU A 143 1.27 -20.16 -3.44
CA LEU A 143 0.78 -19.72 -2.13
C LEU A 143 0.13 -20.86 -1.34
N LEU A 144 0.49 -22.10 -1.64
CA LEU A 144 -0.02 -23.29 -0.92
C LEU A 144 0.34 -23.28 0.57
N GLU A 145 1.40 -22.58 0.96
CA GLU A 145 1.82 -22.36 2.36
C GLU A 145 0.81 -21.59 3.22
N ILE A 146 -0.26 -21.04 2.62
CA ILE A 146 -1.26 -20.18 3.28
C ILE A 146 -2.54 -20.95 3.67
N LEU A 147 -2.69 -22.20 3.20
CA LEU A 147 -3.71 -23.14 3.72
C LEU A 147 -3.19 -23.84 4.97
#